data_AF-A0A954I3B4-F1
#
_entry.id   AF-A0A954I3B4-F1
#
_cell.length_a   1.000
_cell.length_b   1.000
_cell.length_c   1.000
_cell.angle_alpha   90.00
_cell.angle_beta   90.00
_cell.angle_gamma   90.00
#
_symmetry.space_group_name_H-M   'P 1'
#
loop_
_entity.id
_entity.type
_entity.pdbx_description
1 polymer ?
#
loop_
_entity_poly.entity_id
_entity_poly.type
_entity_poly.pdbx_seq_one_letter_code
_entity_poly.pdbx_strand_id
1 'polypeptide(L)'
;VRYPFAPGELVGVLAVPKRADFLEFRGNELEQGTYTLRYGRQPMDGNHIGTSDLADFLVAIPAEKDEAAGVMEDQQEMVELSAAASGTTHPAILSLQPAEEAGDATLTHDEGREFWILQLPATVKRGDAAGKLPIRLVVVGVSEG
;
A
#
# COMPACT_ATOMS: atom_id res chain seq x y z
N VAL A 1 -5.38 12.03 6.20
CA VAL A 1 -4.29 11.75 7.17
C VAL A 1 -3.04 11.42 6.38
N ARG A 2 -1.85 11.77 6.85
CA ARG A 2 -0.56 11.34 6.26
C ARG A 2 0.06 10.33 7.20
N TYR A 3 0.30 9.10 6.76
CA TYR A 3 1.08 8.17 7.56
C TYR A 3 2.49 8.74 7.81
N PRO A 4 3.12 8.47 8.96
CA PRO A 4 4.41 9.06 9.34
C PRO A 4 5.60 8.39 8.64
N PHE A 5 5.42 7.80 7.45
CA PHE A 5 6.45 7.13 6.66
C PHE A 5 7.05 8.09 5.62
N ALA A 6 8.33 7.87 5.27
CA ALA A 6 8.94 8.50 4.11
C ALA A 6 8.49 7.79 2.82
N PRO A 7 8.24 8.51 1.71
CA PRO A 7 8.03 7.88 0.41
C PRO A 7 9.16 6.89 0.08
N GLY A 8 8.81 5.70 -0.41
CA GLY A 8 9.75 4.61 -0.65
C GLY A 8 10.20 3.86 0.61
N GLU A 9 9.75 4.20 1.81
CA GLU A 9 10.07 3.43 3.04
C GLU A 9 9.42 2.04 2.97
N LEU A 10 10.18 1.00 3.34
CA LEU A 10 9.68 -0.37 3.42
C LEU A 10 8.76 -0.52 4.64
N VAL A 11 7.49 -0.79 4.40
CA VAL A 11 6.46 -0.91 5.45
C VAL A 11 6.15 -2.37 5.78
N GLY A 12 6.21 -3.26 4.78
CA GLY A 12 5.85 -4.66 4.99
C GLY A 12 6.11 -5.55 3.79
N VAL A 13 5.53 -6.75 3.85
CA VAL A 13 5.62 -7.78 2.80
C VAL A 13 4.24 -8.37 2.56
N LEU A 14 3.91 -8.63 1.29
CA LEU A 14 2.72 -9.34 0.85
C LEU A 14 3.15 -10.67 0.22
N ALA A 15 2.50 -11.76 0.60
CA ALA A 15 2.64 -13.05 -0.05
C ALA A 15 1.35 -13.38 -0.80
N VAL A 16 1.43 -13.49 -2.13
CA VAL A 16 0.33 -13.92 -3.00
C VAL A 16 0.46 -15.43 -3.23
N PRO A 17 -0.42 -16.27 -2.65
CA PRO A 17 -0.28 -17.71 -2.75
C PRO A 17 -0.67 -18.22 -4.14
N LYS A 18 -0.22 -19.44 -4.46
CA LYS A 18 -0.55 -20.10 -5.73
C LYS A 18 -2.07 -20.26 -5.87
N ARG A 19 -2.62 -19.92 -7.06
CA ARG A 19 -4.07 -19.98 -7.38
C ARG A 19 -4.93 -19.03 -6.53
N ALA A 20 -4.36 -17.93 -6.04
CA ALA A 20 -5.15 -16.82 -5.53
C ALA A 20 -5.50 -15.89 -6.67
N ASP A 21 -6.77 -15.57 -6.82
CA ASP A 21 -7.24 -14.49 -7.69
C ASP A 21 -7.10 -13.16 -6.91
N PHE A 22 -5.85 -12.76 -6.62
CA PHE A 22 -5.57 -11.55 -5.84
C PHE A 22 -5.60 -10.32 -6.74
N LEU A 23 -6.53 -9.42 -6.44
CA LEU A 23 -6.63 -8.13 -7.10
C LEU A 23 -6.03 -7.04 -6.21
N GLU A 24 -5.20 -6.18 -6.77
CA GLU A 24 -4.82 -4.94 -6.11
C GLU A 24 -5.95 -3.90 -6.18
N PHE A 25 -5.80 -2.77 -5.49
CA PHE A 25 -6.90 -1.82 -5.28
C PHE A 25 -7.47 -1.22 -6.56
N ARG A 26 -6.72 -1.19 -7.67
CA ARG A 26 -7.22 -0.74 -8.98
C ARG A 26 -7.82 -1.88 -9.82
N GLY A 27 -7.97 -3.06 -9.24
CA GLY A 27 -8.61 -4.22 -9.86
C GLY A 27 -7.71 -5.04 -10.78
N ASN A 28 -6.39 -4.78 -10.82
CA ASN A 28 -5.44 -5.57 -11.60
C ASN A 28 -4.99 -6.80 -10.81
N GLU A 29 -4.74 -7.90 -11.51
CA GLU A 29 -4.25 -9.13 -10.90
C GLU A 29 -2.76 -8.98 -10.52
N LEU A 30 -2.40 -9.47 -9.34
CA LEU A 30 -1.00 -9.71 -8.97
C LEU A 30 -0.69 -11.19 -9.08
N GLU A 31 0.39 -11.51 -9.80
CA GLU A 31 0.85 -12.88 -9.94
C GLU A 31 1.26 -13.50 -8.58
N GLN A 32 1.35 -14.83 -8.55
CA GLN A 32 1.88 -15.54 -7.40
C GLN A 32 3.31 -15.07 -7.09
N GLY A 33 3.56 -14.66 -5.85
CA GLY A 33 4.89 -14.21 -5.47
C GLY A 33 4.99 -13.65 -4.07
N THR A 34 6.18 -13.15 -3.75
CA THR A 34 6.41 -12.32 -2.56
C THR A 34 6.72 -10.91 -3.03
N TYR A 35 6.07 -9.94 -2.41
CA TYR A 35 6.18 -8.54 -2.75
C TYR A 35 6.61 -7.74 -1.52
N THR A 36 7.56 -6.84 -1.67
CA THR A 36 7.78 -5.77 -0.70
C THR A 36 6.64 -4.75 -0.83
N LEU A 37 6.28 -4.13 0.29
CA LEU A 37 5.29 -3.08 0.36
C LEU A 37 5.99 -1.77 0.76
N ARG A 38 6.14 -0.86 -0.19
CA ARG A 38 6.75 0.46 0.04
C ARG A 38 5.68 1.54 0.16
N TYR A 39 5.92 2.53 1.02
CA TYR A 39 4.98 3.65 1.16
C TYR A 39 5.02 4.55 -0.06
N GLY A 40 3.87 4.77 -0.69
CA GLY A 40 3.68 5.68 -1.82
C GLY A 40 2.69 6.80 -1.49
N ARG A 41 2.80 7.90 -2.23
CA ARG A 41 1.83 8.99 -2.20
C ARG A 41 1.46 9.42 -3.60
N GLN A 42 0.19 9.75 -3.78
CA GLN A 42 -0.31 10.29 -5.03
C GLN A 42 0.43 11.60 -5.36
N PRO A 43 0.88 11.78 -6.61
CA PRO A 43 1.48 13.03 -7.06
C PRO A 43 0.54 14.22 -6.86
N MET A 44 1.09 15.38 -6.51
CA MET A 44 0.35 16.63 -6.36
C MET A 44 0.42 17.45 -7.65
N ASP A 45 0.09 16.83 -8.78
CA ASP A 45 0.07 17.49 -10.10
C ASP A 45 -1.36 17.56 -10.68
N GLY A 46 -1.51 18.29 -11.78
CA GLY A 46 -2.81 18.54 -12.39
C GLY A 46 -3.54 17.31 -12.92
N ASN A 47 -2.85 16.18 -13.12
CA ASN A 47 -3.45 14.94 -13.62
C ASN A 47 -3.89 14.00 -12.49
N HIS A 48 -3.41 14.20 -11.27
CA HIS A 48 -3.66 13.29 -10.15
C HIS A 48 -4.56 13.91 -9.08
N ILE A 49 -4.52 15.24 -8.90
CA ILE A 49 -5.37 15.93 -7.92
C ILE A 49 -6.85 15.68 -8.22
N GLY A 50 -7.58 15.13 -7.24
CA GLY A 50 -9.02 14.90 -7.31
C GLY A 50 -9.45 13.53 -7.85
N THR A 51 -8.50 12.67 -8.24
CA THR A 51 -8.78 11.29 -8.68
C THR A 51 -9.02 10.33 -7.51
N SER A 52 -8.63 10.71 -6.29
CA SER A 52 -8.94 9.96 -5.08
C SER A 52 -9.06 10.91 -3.89
N ASP A 53 -9.94 10.57 -2.95
CA ASP A 53 -10.06 11.25 -1.66
C ASP A 53 -8.84 11.00 -0.76
N LEU A 54 -8.06 9.96 -1.06
CA LEU A 54 -6.92 9.52 -0.26
C LEU A 54 -5.66 9.44 -1.11
N ALA A 55 -4.59 10.07 -0.62
CA ALA A 55 -3.33 10.14 -1.33
C ALA A 55 -2.34 9.03 -0.94
N ASP A 56 -2.51 8.38 0.22
CA ASP A 56 -1.54 7.43 0.74
C ASP A 56 -1.87 5.99 0.31
N PHE A 57 -0.86 5.23 -0.09
CA PHE A 57 -0.99 3.83 -0.46
C PHE A 57 0.30 3.05 -0.21
N LEU A 58 0.20 1.72 -0.20
CA LEU A 58 1.35 0.83 -0.29
C LEU A 58 1.53 0.41 -1.75
N VAL A 59 2.78 0.43 -2.22
CA VAL A 59 3.18 -0.01 -3.56
C VAL A 59 3.78 -1.41 -3.44
N ALA A 60 3.21 -2.36 -4.18
CA ALA A 60 3.71 -3.73 -4.22
C ALA A 60 4.79 -3.87 -5.29
N ILE A 61 5.98 -4.34 -4.90
CA ILE A 61 7.11 -4.60 -5.81
C ILE A 61 7.56 -6.04 -5.63
N PRO A 62 7.78 -6.82 -6.70
CA PRO A 62 8.30 -8.18 -6.57
C PRO A 62 9.60 -8.17 -5.76
N ALA A 63 9.66 -8.98 -4.70
CA ALA A 63 10.79 -8.94 -3.77
C ALA A 63 12.13 -9.28 -4.44
N GLU A 64 12.11 -10.07 -5.52
CA GLU A 64 13.30 -10.35 -6.35
C GLU A 64 13.84 -9.14 -7.12
N LYS A 65 13.08 -8.04 -7.21
CA LYS A 65 13.50 -6.77 -7.80
C LYS A 65 13.76 -5.70 -6.74
N ASP A 66 13.53 -6.02 -5.47
CA ASP A 66 13.61 -5.08 -4.37
C ASP A 66 14.27 -5.68 -3.12
N GLU A 67 15.59 -5.83 -3.20
CA GLU A 67 16.38 -6.55 -2.18
C GLU A 67 16.89 -5.64 -1.04
N ALA A 68 16.80 -4.32 -1.19
CA ALA A 68 17.35 -3.35 -0.23
C ALA A 68 16.30 -2.91 0.81
N ALA A 69 16.58 -3.09 2.10
CA ALA A 69 15.66 -2.68 3.16
C ALA A 69 15.60 -1.14 3.40
N GLY A 70 16.52 -0.37 2.81
CA GLY A 70 16.56 1.09 2.94
C GLY A 70 15.41 1.78 2.19
N VAL A 71 15.27 3.09 2.38
CA VAL A 71 14.32 3.91 1.62
C VAL A 71 14.69 3.88 0.14
N MET A 72 13.71 3.66 -0.73
CA MET A 72 13.86 3.80 -2.18
C MET A 72 13.63 5.26 -2.56
N GLU A 73 14.72 5.98 -2.79
CA GLU A 73 14.69 7.43 -3.05
C GLU A 73 14.12 7.74 -4.44
N ASP A 74 14.38 6.89 -5.43
CA ASP A 74 13.86 7.04 -6.79
C ASP A 74 12.40 6.56 -6.86
N GLN A 75 11.48 7.51 -6.77
CA GLN A 75 10.04 7.24 -6.84
C GLN A 75 9.59 6.79 -8.23
N GLN A 76 10.31 7.17 -9.29
CA GLN A 76 9.98 6.75 -10.65
C GLN A 76 10.34 5.28 -10.83
N GLU A 77 11.52 4.87 -10.37
CA GLU A 77 11.92 3.46 -10.33
C GLU A 77 10.93 2.63 -9.52
N MET A 78 10.50 3.11 -8.35
CA MET A 78 9.50 2.44 -7.52
C MET A 78 8.19 2.16 -8.29
N VAL A 79 7.72 3.16 -9.04
CA VAL A 79 6.51 3.05 -9.85
C VAL A 79 6.70 2.08 -11.01
N GLU A 80 7.84 2.13 -11.71
CA GLU A 80 8.14 1.27 -12.85
C GLU A 80 8.24 -0.20 -12.46
N LEU A 81 8.97 -0.51 -11.37
CA LEU A 81 9.09 -1.87 -10.86
C LEU A 81 7.74 -2.46 -10.44
N SER A 82 6.89 -1.64 -9.83
CA SER A 82 5.55 -2.06 -9.42
C SER A 82 4.60 -2.26 -10.60
N ALA A 83 4.62 -1.33 -11.57
CA ALA A 83 3.78 -1.39 -12.76
C ALA A 83 4.10 -2.60 -13.64
N ALA A 84 5.39 -2.94 -13.76
CA ALA A 84 5.84 -4.14 -14.45
C ALA A 84 5.28 -5.43 -13.82
N ALA A 85 5.05 -5.43 -12.50
CA ALA A 85 4.57 -6.59 -11.77
C ALA A 85 3.07 -6.88 -11.95
N SER A 86 2.29 -5.86 -12.31
CA SER A 86 0.87 -5.99 -12.67
C SER A 86 0.63 -5.95 -14.19
N GLY A 87 1.68 -5.78 -14.99
CA GLY A 87 1.57 -5.65 -16.45
C GLY A 87 0.85 -4.38 -16.90
N THR A 88 0.87 -3.32 -16.07
CA THR A 88 0.16 -2.06 -16.34
C THR A 88 1.12 -0.88 -16.47
N THR A 89 0.60 0.32 -16.68
CA THR A 89 1.37 1.58 -16.64
C THR A 89 1.30 2.28 -15.27
N HIS A 90 0.62 1.66 -14.30
CA HIS A 90 0.40 2.22 -12.98
C HIS A 90 0.92 1.27 -11.90
N PRO A 91 1.38 1.77 -10.74
CA PRO A 91 1.84 0.89 -9.69
C PRO A 91 0.69 0.02 -9.18
N ALA A 92 0.99 -1.22 -8.82
CA ALA A 92 0.09 -2.07 -8.06
C ALA A 92 0.00 -1.56 -6.62
N ILE A 93 -1.20 -1.14 -6.21
CA ILE A 93 -1.36 -0.43 -4.93
C ILE A 93 -2.35 -1.10 -3.99
N LEU A 94 -2.12 -0.91 -2.68
CA LEU A 94 -3.08 -1.20 -1.63
C LEU A 94 -3.43 0.11 -0.93
N SER A 95 -4.71 0.48 -0.93
CA SER A 95 -5.16 1.79 -0.42
C SER A 95 -5.05 1.86 1.10
N LEU A 96 -4.33 2.86 1.61
CA LEU A 96 -4.26 3.16 3.03
C LEU A 96 -5.42 4.06 3.44
N GLN A 97 -6.11 3.68 4.51
CA GLN A 97 -7.18 4.49 5.10
C GLN A 97 -6.63 5.37 6.23
N PRO A 98 -7.29 6.51 6.53
CA PRO A 98 -6.85 7.40 7.60
C PRO A 98 -6.62 6.66 8.91
N ALA A 99 -5.44 6.80 9.50
CA ALA A 99 -5.15 6.20 10.80
C ALA A 99 -6.18 6.68 11.85
N GLU A 100 -6.76 5.73 12.57
CA GLU A 100 -7.60 5.98 13.74
C GLU A 100 -6.76 5.87 15.02
N GLU A 101 -7.38 5.95 16.19
CA GLU A 101 -6.67 5.69 17.44
C GLU A 101 -6.08 4.27 17.44
N ALA A 102 -4.92 4.10 18.08
CA ALA A 102 -4.28 2.81 18.19
C ALA A 102 -5.21 1.83 18.90
N GLY A 103 -5.61 0.77 18.20
CA GLY A 103 -6.48 -0.29 18.72
C GLY A 103 -5.97 -1.67 18.35
N ASP A 104 -6.76 -2.68 18.72
CA ASP A 104 -6.52 -4.06 18.31
C ASP A 104 -6.76 -4.24 16.81
N ALA A 105 -6.38 -5.42 16.30
CA ALA A 105 -6.65 -5.79 14.93
C ALA A 105 -8.17 -5.94 14.71
N THR A 106 -8.71 -5.25 13.71
CA THR A 106 -10.15 -5.25 13.39
C THR A 106 -10.37 -5.28 11.89
N LEU A 107 -11.48 -5.87 11.46
CA LEU A 107 -11.97 -5.83 10.08
C LEU A 107 -13.31 -5.10 10.09
N THR A 108 -13.44 -4.05 9.28
CA THR A 108 -14.63 -3.18 9.22
C THR A 108 -15.13 -3.09 7.79
N HIS A 109 -16.45 -3.01 7.61
CA HIS A 109 -17.08 -2.78 6.32
C HIS A 109 -17.55 -1.32 6.23
N ASP A 110 -17.07 -0.59 5.21
CA ASP A 110 -17.57 0.72 4.81
C ASP A 110 -18.60 0.54 3.69
N GLU A 111 -19.88 0.43 4.05
CA GLU A 111 -21.00 0.24 3.12
C GLU A 111 -21.15 1.40 2.12
N GLY A 112 -20.65 2.59 2.43
CA GLY A 112 -20.74 3.73 1.52
C GLY A 112 -19.83 3.58 0.29
N ARG A 113 -18.74 2.82 0.45
CA ARG A 113 -17.71 2.59 -0.57
C ARG A 113 -17.55 1.12 -0.94
N GLU A 114 -18.30 0.24 -0.27
CA GLU A 114 -18.19 -1.23 -0.35
C GLU A 114 -16.76 -1.74 -0.09
N PHE A 115 -16.07 -1.14 0.89
CA PHE A 115 -14.70 -1.49 1.25
C PHE A 115 -14.65 -2.32 2.53
N TRP A 116 -13.90 -3.43 2.50
CA TRP A 116 -13.46 -4.11 3.71
C TRP A 116 -12.08 -3.60 4.11
N ILE A 117 -11.99 -3.03 5.30
CA ILE A 117 -10.81 -2.34 5.82
C ILE A 117 -10.25 -3.14 7.00
N LEU A 118 -9.02 -3.63 6.84
CA LEU A 118 -8.26 -4.28 7.90
C LEU A 118 -7.42 -3.24 8.64
N GLN A 119 -7.63 -3.10 9.94
CA GLN A 119 -6.74 -2.38 10.85
C GLN A 119 -5.80 -3.35 11.55
N LEU A 120 -4.52 -3.00 11.63
CA LEU A 120 -3.49 -3.74 12.37
C LEU A 120 -2.63 -2.78 13.20
N PRO A 121 -2.36 -3.06 14.49
CA PRO A 121 -1.38 -2.31 15.25
C PRO A 121 0.03 -2.71 14.81
N ALA A 122 0.73 -1.83 14.08
CA ALA A 122 2.13 -2.02 13.74
C ALA A 122 3.02 -1.47 14.86
N THR A 123 4.06 -2.21 15.23
CA THR A 123 5.12 -1.69 16.10
C THR A 123 6.16 -1.00 15.22
N VAL A 124 6.30 0.30 15.38
CA VAL A 124 7.27 1.10 14.62
C VAL A 124 8.40 1.50 15.55
N LYS A 125 9.64 1.30 15.11
CA LYS A 125 10.83 1.80 15.78
C LYS A 125 11.44 2.93 14.97
N ARG A 126 11.64 4.09 15.60
CA ARG A 126 12.36 5.23 15.01
C ARG A 126 13.50 5.59 15.95
N GLY A 127 14.72 5.18 15.60
CA GLY A 127 15.85 5.21 16.53
C GLY A 127 15.56 4.34 17.76
N ASP A 128 15.76 4.89 18.95
CA ASP A 128 15.52 4.18 20.22
C ASP A 128 14.05 4.22 20.67
N ALA A 129 13.20 5.01 20.01
CA ALA A 129 11.78 5.11 20.36
C ALA A 129 10.98 4.01 19.64
N ALA A 130 10.21 3.24 20.41
CA ALA A 130 9.22 2.31 19.88
C ALA A 130 7.80 2.84 20.16
N GLY A 131 6.94 2.79 19.14
CA GLY A 131 5.54 3.19 19.25
C GLY A 131 4.62 2.23 18.52
N LYS A 132 3.31 2.31 18.81
CA LYS A 132 2.29 1.63 18.03
C LYS A 132 1.72 2.61 17.00
N LEU A 133 1.61 2.17 15.76
CA LEU A 133 0.98 2.89 14.67
C LEU A 133 -0.12 1.99 14.08
N PRO A 134 -1.40 2.36 14.14
CA PRO A 134 -2.43 1.61 13.45
C PRO A 134 -2.27 1.79 11.93
N ILE A 135 -2.12 0.68 11.22
CA ILE A 135 -2.14 0.63 9.76
C ILE A 135 -3.51 0.12 9.34
N ARG A 136 -4.19 0.87 8.49
CA ARG A 136 -5.51 0.54 7.94
C ARG A 136 -5.43 0.40 6.44
N LEU A 137 -5.83 -0.76 5.94
CA LEU A 137 -5.67 -1.17 4.55
C LEU A 137 -7.00 -1.67 3.98
N VAL A 138 -7.36 -1.23 2.77
CA VAL A 138 -8.46 -1.87 2.04
C VAL A 138 -7.99 -3.25 1.58
N VAL A 139 -8.68 -4.30 2.00
CA VAL A 139 -8.37 -5.71 1.68
C VAL A 139 -9.41 -6.35 0.75
N VAL A 140 -10.60 -5.76 0.64
CA VAL A 140 -11.59 -6.05 -0.41
C VAL A 140 -12.23 -4.74 -0.83
N GLY A 141 -12.32 -4.52 -2.14
CA GLY A 141 -12.81 -3.28 -2.74
C GLY A 141 -11.92 -2.87 -3.92
N VAL A 142 -12.46 -2.07 -4.83
CA VAL A 142 -11.76 -1.58 -6.03
C VAL A 142 -11.99 -0.07 -6.14
N SER A 143 -10.98 0.68 -6.56
CA SER A 143 -11.14 2.10 -6.85
C SER A 143 -12.14 2.30 -7.99
N GLU A 144 -13.16 3.12 -7.77
CA GLU A 144 -13.88 3.75 -8.88
C GLU A 144 -12.93 4.80 -9.48
N GLY A 145 -12.59 4.64 -10.76
CA GLY A 145 -11.42 5.24 -11.41
C GLY A 145 -11.34 6.75 -11.46
#